data_AF-A0A6I3C9R4-F1
#
_entry.id   AF-A0A6I3C9R4-F1
#
_cell.length_a   1.000
_cell.length_b   1.000
_cell.length_c   1.000
_cell.angle_alpha   90.00
_cell.angle_beta   90.00
_cell.angle_gamma   90.00
#
_symmetry.space_group_name_H-M   'P 1'
#
loop_
_entity.id
_entity.type
_entity.pdbx_description
1 polymer ?
#
loop_
_entity_poly.entity_id
_entity_poly.type
_entity_poly.pdbx_seq_one_letter_code
_entity_poly.pdbx_strand_id
1 'polypeptide(L)'
;FKQAHDLGMFTVLWCYLRNNGFKKDGVDYHSAADLTAQANHIGVTIEADIIKQKLPENNGGYNALAGYGKTNALVYDKLTTDHPIDLTRWQVANCYMGRIGLINSGGESKGAGDLAAAVRTAVINKRGGGQGLISGRKAFQRPMAEGVQLLNAIQDVYLDKAITIA
;
A
#
# COMPACT_ATOMS: atom_id res chain seq x y z
N PHE A 1 -20.33 2.67 -2.58
CA PHE A 1 -19.90 1.78 -3.68
C PHE A 1 -21.05 1.48 -4.61
N LYS A 2 -22.03 0.66 -4.24
CA LYS A 2 -23.25 0.43 -5.04
C LYS A 2 -23.84 1.66 -5.76
N GLN A 3 -24.09 2.77 -5.06
CA GLN A 3 -24.63 3.98 -5.71
C GLN A 3 -23.71 4.55 -6.81
N ALA A 4 -22.39 4.51 -6.61
CA ALA A 4 -21.43 4.94 -7.63
C ALA A 4 -21.47 3.99 -8.84
N HIS A 5 -21.56 2.69 -8.60
CA HIS A 5 -21.69 1.67 -9.65
C HIS A 5 -23.00 1.80 -10.43
N ASP A 6 -24.12 2.07 -9.76
CA ASP A 6 -25.42 2.31 -10.40
C ASP A 6 -25.39 3.54 -11.33
N LEU A 7 -24.43 4.46 -11.12
CA LEU A 7 -24.19 5.65 -11.95
C LEU A 7 -23.05 5.45 -12.97
N GLY A 8 -22.46 4.25 -13.07
CA GLY A 8 -21.34 3.96 -13.98
C GLY A 8 -20.00 4.58 -13.56
N MET A 9 -19.84 4.96 -12.29
CA MET A 9 -18.60 5.50 -11.73
C MET A 9 -17.78 4.42 -11.02
N PHE A 10 -16.46 4.49 -11.12
CA PHE A 10 -15.56 3.70 -10.28
C PHE A 10 -15.25 4.40 -8.95
N THR A 11 -14.67 3.66 -8.03
CA THR A 11 -14.41 4.09 -6.66
C THR A 11 -12.97 3.80 -6.22
N VAL A 12 -12.46 4.68 -5.36
CA VAL A 12 -11.17 4.49 -4.70
C VAL A 12 -11.37 4.62 -3.19
N LEU A 13 -10.98 3.61 -2.43
CA LEU A 13 -11.17 3.58 -0.97
C LEU A 13 -9.84 3.67 -0.23
N TRP A 14 -9.75 4.60 0.72
CA TRP A 14 -8.62 4.72 1.63
C TRP A 14 -8.82 3.83 2.85
N CYS A 15 -8.10 2.72 2.93
CA CYS A 15 -8.22 1.75 4.03
C CYS A 15 -7.25 2.02 5.19
N TYR A 16 -7.09 3.28 5.62
CA TYR A 16 -6.13 3.59 6.67
C TYR A 16 -6.56 3.10 8.05
N LEU A 17 -5.65 2.38 8.71
CA LEU A 17 -5.78 2.05 10.11
C LEU A 17 -5.70 3.31 10.98
N ARG A 18 -6.55 3.40 12.00
CA ARG A 18 -6.58 4.48 12.99
C ARG A 18 -6.98 3.92 14.34
N ASN A 19 -6.01 3.54 15.16
CA ASN A 19 -6.26 3.11 16.53
C ASN A 19 -5.01 3.33 17.39
N ASN A 20 -5.13 4.10 18.49
CA ASN A 20 -4.00 4.33 19.40
C ASN A 20 -3.44 3.03 19.99
N GLY A 21 -4.27 1.98 20.11
CA GLY A 21 -3.85 0.65 20.56
C GLY A 21 -2.92 -0.08 19.58
N PHE A 22 -2.71 0.43 18.36
CA PHE A 22 -1.76 -0.16 17.41
C PHE A 22 -0.31 0.26 17.66
N LYS A 23 -0.06 1.08 18.68
CA LYS A 23 1.28 1.32 19.21
C LYS A 23 1.49 0.43 20.43
N LYS A 24 2.45 -0.49 20.36
CA LYS A 24 2.73 -1.43 21.43
C LYS A 24 4.23 -1.64 21.57
N ASP A 25 4.73 -1.59 22.81
CA ASP A 25 6.14 -1.83 23.15
C ASP A 25 7.13 -0.99 22.31
N GLY A 26 6.76 0.27 22.02
CA GLY A 26 7.57 1.19 21.22
C GLY A 26 7.47 1.01 19.70
N VAL A 27 6.73 0.01 19.22
CA VAL A 27 6.52 -0.26 17.79
C VAL A 27 5.14 0.26 17.33
N ASP A 28 5.12 0.94 16.18
CA ASP A 28 3.88 1.40 15.54
C ASP A 28 3.44 0.41 14.45
N TYR A 29 2.30 -0.27 14.64
CA TYR A 29 1.75 -1.27 13.72
C TYR A 29 0.72 -0.70 12.74
N HIS A 30 0.53 0.62 12.65
CA HIS A 30 -0.43 1.20 11.69
C HIS A 30 -0.08 0.92 10.21
N SER A 31 1.18 0.59 9.92
CA SER A 31 1.68 0.17 8.60
C SER A 31 2.03 -1.32 8.55
N ALA A 32 1.59 -2.12 9.53
CA ALA A 32 1.82 -3.56 9.53
C ALA A 32 1.12 -4.23 8.35
N ALA A 33 1.86 -5.06 7.62
CA ALA A 33 1.34 -5.72 6.43
C ALA A 33 0.08 -6.53 6.72
N ASP A 34 0.04 -7.32 7.80
CA ASP A 34 -1.12 -8.11 8.19
C ASP A 34 -2.35 -7.27 8.58
N LEU A 35 -2.19 -6.25 9.41
CA LEU A 35 -3.31 -5.37 9.80
C LEU A 35 -3.84 -4.58 8.61
N THR A 36 -2.95 -4.01 7.80
CA THR A 36 -3.34 -3.20 6.65
C THR A 36 -3.96 -4.06 5.55
N ALA A 37 -3.50 -5.29 5.36
CA ALA A 37 -4.09 -6.24 4.44
C ALA A 37 -5.54 -6.59 4.81
N GLN A 38 -5.84 -6.75 6.10
CA GLN A 38 -7.24 -6.95 6.53
C GLN A 38 -8.12 -5.74 6.26
N ALA A 39 -7.62 -4.53 6.48
CA ALA A 39 -8.37 -3.32 6.13
C ALA A 39 -8.61 -3.21 4.61
N ASN A 40 -7.64 -3.64 3.80
CA ASN A 40 -7.80 -3.73 2.35
C ASN A 40 -8.89 -4.76 1.99
N HIS A 41 -8.86 -5.94 2.60
CA HIS A 41 -9.85 -7.00 2.36
C HIS A 41 -11.28 -6.53 2.67
N ILE A 42 -11.48 -5.83 3.80
CA ILE A 42 -12.78 -5.23 4.14
C ILE A 42 -13.20 -4.20 3.07
N GLY A 43 -12.26 -3.40 2.56
CA GLY A 43 -12.55 -2.46 1.48
C GLY A 43 -13.00 -3.15 0.20
N VAL A 44 -12.39 -4.28 -0.13
CA VAL A 44 -12.75 -5.11 -1.28
C VAL A 44 -14.13 -5.76 -1.12
N THR A 45 -14.48 -6.22 0.09
CA THR A 45 -15.78 -6.87 0.32
C THR A 45 -16.97 -5.91 0.26
N ILE A 46 -16.72 -4.60 0.38
CA ILE A 46 -17.73 -3.55 0.21
C ILE A 46 -17.72 -2.91 -1.18
N GLU A 47 -17.14 -3.62 -2.16
CA GLU A 47 -17.11 -3.27 -3.59
C GLU A 47 -16.24 -2.04 -3.95
N ALA A 48 -15.11 -1.82 -3.29
CA ALA A 48 -14.14 -0.86 -3.82
C ALA A 48 -13.49 -1.37 -5.12
N ASP A 49 -13.33 -0.50 -6.13
CA ASP A 49 -12.63 -0.84 -7.39
C ASP A 49 -11.10 -0.71 -7.27
N ILE A 50 -10.65 0.24 -6.44
CA ILE A 50 -9.24 0.44 -6.11
C ILE A 50 -9.09 0.68 -4.61
N ILE A 51 -8.15 -0.03 -4.01
CA ILE A 51 -7.73 0.17 -2.62
C ILE A 51 -6.51 1.08 -2.57
N LYS A 52 -6.60 2.11 -1.74
CA LYS A 52 -5.49 2.99 -1.38
C LYS A 52 -5.00 2.64 0.02
N GLN A 53 -3.78 2.11 0.14
CA GLN A 53 -3.12 1.86 1.42
C GLN A 53 -1.75 2.56 1.56
N LYS A 54 -1.22 2.74 2.77
CA LYS A 54 0.21 3.07 2.94
C LYS A 54 1.08 1.88 2.54
N LEU A 55 2.29 2.13 2.03
CA LEU A 55 3.27 1.05 1.90
C LEU A 55 3.54 0.43 3.29
N PRO A 56 3.60 -0.89 3.42
CA PRO A 56 3.89 -1.51 4.71
C PRO A 56 5.36 -1.29 5.10
N GLU A 57 5.59 -1.07 6.39
CA GLU A 57 6.94 -0.83 6.94
C GLU A 57 7.36 -1.94 7.91
N ASN A 58 6.40 -2.72 8.42
CA ASN A 58 6.61 -3.87 9.29
C ASN A 58 5.50 -4.90 9.09
N ASN A 59 5.49 -5.93 9.93
CA ASN A 59 4.49 -6.99 9.94
C ASN A 59 4.24 -7.49 11.37
N GLY A 60 3.33 -8.46 11.54
CA GLY A 60 3.13 -9.13 12.82
C GLY A 60 2.26 -8.36 13.80
N GLY A 61 1.44 -7.42 13.31
CA GLY A 61 0.50 -6.70 14.16
C GLY A 61 -0.52 -7.62 14.80
N TYR A 62 -0.90 -8.74 14.15
CA TYR A 62 -1.77 -9.74 14.78
C TYR A 62 -1.11 -10.49 15.93
N ASN A 63 0.20 -10.73 15.86
CA ASN A 63 0.93 -11.39 16.94
C ASN A 63 1.16 -10.41 18.10
N ALA A 64 1.46 -9.15 17.79
CA ALA A 64 1.69 -8.14 18.80
C ALA A 64 0.40 -7.73 19.52
N LEU A 65 -0.73 -7.62 18.82
CA LEU A 65 -1.97 -7.06 19.34
C LEU A 65 -2.99 -8.17 19.66
N ALA A 66 -3.05 -8.55 20.93
CA ALA A 66 -3.95 -9.60 21.40
C ALA A 66 -5.42 -9.30 21.02
N GLY A 67 -6.08 -10.26 20.36
CA GLY A 67 -7.50 -10.19 20.01
C GLY A 67 -7.86 -9.40 18.75
N TYR A 68 -6.90 -8.82 18.02
CA TYR A 68 -7.19 -8.00 16.84
C TYR A 68 -7.31 -8.75 15.52
N GLY A 69 -6.91 -10.02 15.49
CA GLY A 69 -7.07 -10.85 14.30
C GLY A 69 -6.72 -12.30 14.55
N LYS A 70 -6.87 -13.10 13.49
CA LYS A 70 -6.48 -14.50 13.46
C LYS A 70 -5.46 -14.69 12.36
N THR A 71 -4.38 -15.37 12.70
CA THR A 71 -3.28 -15.66 11.78
C THR A 71 -2.72 -17.04 12.12
N ASN A 72 -1.95 -17.61 11.19
CA ASN A 72 -1.26 -18.86 11.40
C ASN A 72 0.26 -18.58 11.40
N ALA A 73 1.02 -19.27 12.25
CA ALA A 73 2.48 -19.13 12.32
C ALA A 73 3.17 -19.30 10.95
N LEU A 74 2.63 -20.18 10.10
CA LEU A 74 3.14 -20.41 8.74
C LEU A 74 3.12 -19.17 7.85
N VAL A 75 2.23 -18.19 8.11
CA VAL A 75 2.24 -16.92 7.38
C VAL A 75 3.59 -16.22 7.54
N TYR A 76 4.09 -16.16 8.77
CA TYR A 76 5.33 -15.48 9.13
C TYR A 76 6.57 -16.34 8.86
N ASP A 77 6.47 -17.65 9.03
CA ASP A 77 7.61 -18.56 8.90
C ASP A 77 7.89 -19.00 7.46
N LYS A 78 6.87 -19.00 6.57
CA LYS A 78 6.98 -19.59 5.23
C LYS A 78 6.40 -18.78 4.08
N LEU A 79 5.39 -17.93 4.34
CA LEU A 79 4.62 -17.30 3.26
C LEU A 79 4.96 -15.82 3.04
N THR A 80 5.72 -15.22 3.95
CA THR A 80 6.19 -13.83 3.82
C THR A 80 7.57 -13.67 4.49
N THR A 81 8.21 -12.54 4.24
CA THR A 81 9.47 -12.15 4.88
C THR A 81 9.41 -10.66 5.24
N ASP A 82 10.44 -10.14 5.89
CA ASP A 82 10.59 -8.70 6.13
C ASP A 82 10.97 -7.91 4.86
N HIS A 83 11.13 -8.58 3.72
CA HIS A 83 11.40 -7.90 2.46
C HIS A 83 10.18 -7.07 2.04
N PRO A 84 10.34 -5.77 1.71
CA PRO A 84 9.20 -4.86 1.48
C PRO A 84 8.31 -5.27 0.31
N ILE A 85 8.86 -5.97 -0.68
CA ILE A 85 8.07 -6.54 -1.79
C ILE A 85 7.12 -7.63 -1.27
N ASP A 86 7.57 -8.50 -0.37
CA ASP A 86 6.76 -9.59 0.17
C ASP A 86 5.65 -9.04 1.08
N LEU A 87 5.98 -8.05 1.91
CA LEU A 87 5.01 -7.32 2.72
C LEU A 87 3.93 -6.63 1.87
N THR A 88 4.34 -6.03 0.75
CA THR A 88 3.39 -5.40 -0.18
C THR A 88 2.56 -6.44 -0.93
N ARG A 89 3.17 -7.58 -1.31
CA ARG A 89 2.45 -8.70 -1.91
C ARG A 89 1.38 -9.25 -0.98
N TRP A 90 1.61 -9.25 0.33
CA TRP A 90 0.59 -9.62 1.32
C TRP A 90 -0.63 -8.68 1.31
N GLN A 91 -0.41 -7.37 1.17
CA GLN A 91 -1.51 -6.43 0.95
C GLN A 91 -2.28 -6.72 -0.35
N VAL A 92 -1.56 -6.99 -1.46
CA VAL A 92 -2.16 -7.30 -2.77
C VAL A 92 -2.97 -8.60 -2.73
N ALA A 93 -2.48 -9.63 -2.04
CA ALA A 93 -3.19 -10.90 -1.88
C ALA A 93 -4.58 -10.71 -1.28
N ASN A 94 -4.69 -9.79 -0.31
CA ASN A 94 -5.94 -9.43 0.35
C ASN A 94 -6.86 -8.52 -0.48
N CYS A 95 -6.37 -8.03 -1.62
CA CYS A 95 -7.19 -7.41 -2.67
C CYS A 95 -7.62 -8.44 -3.74
N TYR A 96 -7.97 -9.66 -3.32
CA TYR A 96 -8.26 -10.81 -4.19
C TYR A 96 -7.15 -11.07 -5.21
N MET A 97 -5.91 -11.22 -4.72
CA MET A 97 -4.72 -11.46 -5.55
C MET A 97 -4.50 -10.38 -6.61
N GLY A 98 -4.88 -9.13 -6.30
CA GLY A 98 -4.75 -7.99 -7.22
C GLY A 98 -5.89 -7.82 -8.22
N ARG A 99 -6.97 -8.64 -8.14
CA ARG A 99 -8.19 -8.41 -8.95
C ARG A 99 -8.77 -7.03 -8.66
N ILE A 100 -8.76 -6.60 -7.41
CA ILE A 100 -9.02 -5.21 -7.04
C ILE A 100 -7.68 -4.51 -6.91
N GLY A 101 -7.50 -3.39 -7.63
CA GLY A 101 -6.21 -2.72 -7.72
C GLY A 101 -5.74 -2.21 -6.36
N LEU A 102 -4.46 -2.40 -6.02
CA LEU A 102 -3.84 -1.78 -4.86
C LEU A 102 -2.91 -0.66 -5.32
N ILE A 103 -3.19 0.56 -4.85
CA ILE A 103 -2.26 1.69 -4.95
C ILE A 103 -1.69 2.05 -3.59
N ASN A 104 -0.37 2.25 -3.52
CA ASN A 104 0.30 2.69 -2.30
C ASN A 104 0.55 4.21 -2.28
N SER A 105 0.90 4.72 -1.10
CA SER A 105 1.50 6.05 -0.95
C SER A 105 2.88 5.93 -0.28
N GLY A 106 3.83 6.74 -0.73
CA GLY A 106 5.23 6.71 -0.28
C GLY A 106 5.52 7.51 0.97
N GLY A 107 4.56 7.68 1.88
CA GLY A 107 4.72 8.47 3.10
C GLY A 107 4.76 10.00 2.88
N GLU A 108 5.13 10.74 3.93
CA GLU A 108 5.18 12.21 3.91
C GLU A 108 6.38 12.75 3.11
N SER A 109 6.25 14.01 2.64
CA SER A 109 7.34 14.72 1.96
C SER A 109 8.42 15.06 2.99
N LYS A 110 9.67 14.67 2.71
CA LYS A 110 10.83 15.04 3.54
C LYS A 110 11.77 16.03 2.82
N GLY A 111 11.37 16.51 1.63
CA GLY A 111 12.15 17.43 0.81
C GLY A 111 13.19 16.68 0.00
N ALA A 112 14.48 16.91 0.31
CA ALA A 112 15.59 16.25 -0.37
C ALA A 112 15.44 14.71 -0.27
N GLY A 113 15.45 14.02 -1.41
CA GLY A 113 15.27 12.56 -1.50
C GLY A 113 13.85 12.09 -1.78
N ASP A 114 12.85 12.97 -1.87
CA ASP A 114 11.46 12.57 -2.15
C ASP A 114 11.30 11.86 -3.50
N LEU A 115 12.08 12.24 -4.51
CA LEU A 115 12.09 11.58 -5.82
C LEU A 115 12.53 10.11 -5.68
N ALA A 116 13.69 9.87 -5.07
CA ALA A 116 14.21 8.53 -4.86
C ALA A 116 13.25 7.67 -4.00
N ALA A 117 12.65 8.26 -2.97
CA ALA A 117 11.66 7.58 -2.14
C ALA A 117 10.38 7.23 -2.91
N ALA A 118 9.91 8.12 -3.79
CA ALA A 118 8.75 7.89 -4.64
C ALA A 118 9.02 6.77 -5.66
N VAL A 119 10.16 6.79 -6.33
CA VAL A 119 10.60 5.73 -7.26
C VAL A 119 10.74 4.40 -6.53
N ARG A 120 11.40 4.37 -5.36
CA ARG A 120 11.51 3.14 -4.54
C ARG A 120 10.14 2.58 -4.18
N THR A 121 9.20 3.44 -3.77
CA THR A 121 7.83 3.01 -3.44
C THR A 121 7.11 2.45 -4.66
N ALA A 122 7.25 3.10 -5.82
CA ALA A 122 6.68 2.61 -7.09
C ALA A 122 7.24 1.25 -7.48
N VAL A 123 8.55 1.06 -7.37
CA VAL A 123 9.20 -0.23 -7.66
C VAL A 123 8.67 -1.31 -6.72
N ILE A 124 8.59 -1.04 -5.41
CA ILE A 124 8.09 -2.03 -4.45
C ILE A 124 6.63 -2.37 -4.72
N ASN A 125 5.77 -1.38 -4.94
CA ASN A 125 4.35 -1.61 -5.24
C ASN A 125 4.19 -2.44 -6.52
N LYS A 126 4.84 -2.05 -7.63
CA LYS A 126 4.78 -2.80 -8.89
C LYS A 126 5.30 -4.23 -8.72
N ARG A 127 6.47 -4.40 -8.10
CA ARG A 127 7.08 -5.70 -7.85
C ARG A 127 6.21 -6.61 -6.99
N GLY A 128 5.47 -6.03 -6.02
CA GLY A 128 4.52 -6.75 -5.18
C GLY A 128 3.18 -7.08 -5.86
N GLY A 129 2.95 -6.63 -7.09
CA GLY A 129 1.69 -6.83 -7.84
C GLY A 129 0.66 -5.70 -7.66
N GLY A 130 1.04 -4.58 -7.06
CA GLY A 130 0.24 -3.37 -7.01
C GLY A 130 0.21 -2.64 -8.36
N GLN A 131 -0.73 -1.70 -8.49
CA GLN A 131 -1.10 -1.10 -9.77
C GLN A 131 -0.83 0.41 -9.85
N GLY A 132 -0.22 1.01 -8.84
CA GLY A 132 0.03 2.44 -8.87
C GLY A 132 0.42 3.07 -7.55
N LEU A 133 0.76 4.34 -7.64
CA LEU A 133 0.91 5.24 -6.50
C LEU A 133 -0.10 6.37 -6.59
N ILE A 134 -0.50 6.91 -5.44
CA ILE A 134 -1.14 8.21 -5.34
C ILE A 134 -0.19 9.20 -4.65
N SER A 135 0.12 10.30 -5.34
CA SER A 135 1.04 11.33 -4.85
C SER A 135 0.30 12.65 -4.68
N GLY A 136 0.33 13.18 -3.45
CA GLY A 136 -0.25 14.48 -3.10
C GLY A 136 0.84 15.50 -2.82
N ARG A 137 1.07 15.81 -1.54
CA ARG A 137 2.09 16.76 -1.07
C ARG A 137 3.45 16.60 -1.75
N LYS A 138 3.90 15.35 -1.93
CA LYS A 138 5.15 15.05 -2.64
C LYS A 138 5.20 15.56 -4.08
N ALA A 139 4.11 15.60 -4.83
CA ALA A 139 4.11 16.15 -6.18
C ALA A 139 3.83 17.66 -6.20
N PHE A 140 2.95 18.15 -5.31
CA PHE A 140 2.36 19.47 -5.44
C PHE A 140 2.91 20.55 -4.48
N GLN A 141 3.70 20.19 -3.47
CA GLN A 141 4.36 21.15 -2.56
C GLN A 141 5.83 21.38 -2.94
N ARG A 142 6.11 21.59 -4.23
CA ARG A 142 7.44 21.87 -4.80
C ARG A 142 7.30 22.65 -6.11
N PRO A 143 8.38 23.16 -6.71
CA PRO A 143 8.31 23.79 -8.03
C PRO A 143 7.65 22.88 -9.07
N MET A 144 6.82 23.47 -9.96
CA MET A 144 6.02 22.75 -10.94
C MET A 144 6.84 21.72 -11.73
N ALA A 145 8.01 22.12 -12.22
CA ALA A 145 8.90 21.26 -13.01
C ALA A 145 9.36 20.03 -12.22
N GLU A 146 9.70 20.19 -10.93
CA GLU A 146 10.10 19.08 -10.07
C GLU A 146 8.92 18.14 -9.75
N GLY A 147 7.72 18.71 -9.58
CA GLY A 147 6.49 17.93 -9.40
C GLY A 147 6.17 17.05 -10.60
N VAL A 148 6.25 17.63 -11.81
CA VAL A 148 6.09 16.91 -13.09
C VAL A 148 7.14 15.82 -13.22
N GLN A 149 8.41 16.13 -12.96
CA GLN A 149 9.49 15.14 -13.02
C GLN A 149 9.24 13.96 -12.05
N LEU A 150 8.76 14.24 -10.84
CA LEU A 150 8.43 13.20 -9.87
C LEU A 150 7.28 12.30 -10.34
N LEU A 151 6.24 12.88 -10.93
CA LEU A 151 5.11 12.10 -11.46
C LEU A 151 5.54 11.25 -12.67
N ASN A 152 6.34 11.81 -13.58
CA ASN A 152 6.87 11.07 -14.73
C ASN A 152 7.76 9.90 -14.27
N ALA A 153 8.65 10.12 -13.30
CA ALA A 153 9.50 9.05 -12.78
C ALA A 153 8.69 7.89 -12.15
N ILE A 154 7.55 8.18 -11.52
CA ILE A 154 6.64 7.14 -11.05
C ILE A 154 6.01 6.40 -12.24
N GLN A 155 5.53 7.12 -13.25
CA GLN A 155 4.93 6.52 -14.45
C GLN A 155 5.93 5.63 -15.21
N ASP A 156 7.17 6.08 -15.35
CA ASP A 156 8.26 5.34 -15.98
C ASP A 156 8.48 3.98 -15.31
N VAL A 157 8.40 3.90 -13.97
CA VAL A 157 8.48 2.62 -13.26
C VAL A 157 7.38 1.65 -13.70
N TYR A 158 6.14 2.12 -13.89
CA TYR A 158 5.02 1.26 -14.33
C TYR A 158 5.10 0.91 -15.83
N LEU A 159 5.63 1.80 -16.66
CA LEU A 159 5.85 1.57 -18.09
C LEU A 159 7.07 0.69 -18.39
N ASP A 160 8.07 0.66 -17.50
CA ASP A 160 9.30 -0.12 -17.68
C ASP A 160 9.04 -1.63 -17.56
N LYS A 161 9.18 -2.34 -18.69
CA LYS A 161 8.97 -3.79 -18.79
C LYS A 161 10.04 -4.61 -18.06
N ALA A 162 11.20 -4.04 -17.75
CA ALA A 162 12.23 -4.73 -16.97
C ALA A 162 11.84 -4.88 -15.50
N ILE A 163 10.97 -4.01 -14.99
CA ILE A 163 10.44 -4.10 -13.63
C ILE A 163 9.20 -5.00 -13.65
N THR A 164 9.43 -6.31 -13.57
CA THR A 164 8.36 -7.32 -13.53
C THR A 164 7.74 -7.45 -12.15
N ILE A 165 6.61 -8.14 -12.02
CA ILE A 165 6.18 -8.69 -10.72
C ILE A 165 7.25 -9.70 -10.25
N ALA A 166 7.55 -9.69 -8.96
CA ALA A 166 8.55 -10.56 -8.33
C ALA A 166 7.93 -11.87 -7.84
#